data_AF-A0A2M7P568-F1
#
_entry.id   AF-A0A2M7P568-F1
#
_cell.length_a   1.000
_cell.length_b   1.000
_cell.length_c   1.000
_cell.angle_alpha   90.00
_cell.angle_beta   90.00
_cell.angle_gamma   90.00
#
_symmetry.space_group_name_H-M   'P 1'
#
loop_
_entity.id
_entity.type
_entity.pdbx_description
1 polymer ?
#
loop_
_entity_poly.entity_id
_entity_poly.type
_entity_poly.pdbx_seq_one_letter_code
_entity_poly.pdbx_strand_id
1 'polypeptide(L)'
;MQKHSCRLAVTSLVLFVLALLAGCVANQGTNSTEKRYVVGPQGAEQRYVVGKDAAASRYLVDGERPTPAVAVAPAVVGETAGEAMPIAGEEEELKKAASTGDLEKFIDTHKPDELSFVAVQRLARPYLSIKDWQGASNVFTAHRAQFPGMEGRFDTIIGLLRAPARNPLVTNLGPGINTPGEEYHPVIGGHGNLLYFARDVGPRGGENIFVSAHDGVRWGEAVDMGRPVNTATHEVPLGVSLDGNLLTLFGNYANSFGRGDIFYAVQEDDCWSEVGHYQAPINTEHFDSDAMLPADGKTMLLVSDRPGGIGEAHKKGELFHNGYGGNTDIYIVVQT
;
A
#
# COMPACT_ATOMS: atom_id res chain seq x y z
N MET A 1 26.32 48.34 15.41
CA MET A 1 27.10 47.09 15.55
C MET A 1 26.17 45.91 15.32
N GLN A 2 26.65 44.91 14.58
CA GLN A 2 25.90 43.90 13.83
C GLN A 2 25.12 42.88 14.68
N LYS A 3 23.99 42.44 14.10
CA LYS A 3 23.23 41.23 14.46
C LYS A 3 24.12 39.98 14.28
N HIS A 4 24.31 39.17 15.31
CA HIS A 4 24.94 37.86 15.18
C HIS A 4 23.93 36.81 14.73
N SER A 5 24.39 36.03 13.76
CA SER A 5 23.62 35.15 12.88
C SER A 5 23.10 33.89 13.55
N CYS A 6 21.82 33.61 13.29
CA CYS A 6 21.25 32.28 13.20
C CYS A 6 21.82 31.58 11.95
N ARG A 7 22.95 30.88 12.09
CA ARG A 7 23.57 30.11 10.98
C ARG A 7 24.09 28.71 11.37
N LEU A 8 23.82 28.23 12.60
CA LEU A 8 24.33 26.92 13.05
C LEU A 8 23.35 25.74 12.95
N ALA A 9 22.07 25.94 12.62
CA ALA A 9 21.09 24.86 12.63
C ALA A 9 21.01 24.03 11.31
N VAL A 10 21.31 24.64 10.15
CA VAL A 10 21.13 23.98 8.84
C VAL A 10 22.24 22.96 8.54
N THR A 11 23.47 23.23 8.99
CA THR A 11 24.60 22.29 8.81
C THR A 11 24.42 21.01 9.62
N SER A 12 23.74 21.07 10.77
CA SER A 12 23.60 19.94 11.68
C SER A 12 22.62 18.85 11.20
N LEU A 13 21.64 19.19 10.36
CA LEU A 13 20.58 18.26 9.95
C LEU A 13 20.94 17.48 8.67
N VAL A 14 21.61 18.14 7.73
CA VAL A 14 22.24 17.45 6.59
C VAL A 14 23.34 16.51 7.09
N LEU A 15 24.13 16.93 8.09
CA LEU A 15 25.05 16.03 8.79
C LEU A 15 24.34 14.92 9.57
N PHE A 16 23.11 15.11 10.06
CA PHE A 16 22.36 14.04 10.74
C PHE A 16 21.87 12.97 9.75
N VAL A 17 21.26 13.38 8.63
CA VAL A 17 20.87 12.44 7.56
C VAL A 17 22.10 11.81 6.89
N LEU A 18 23.17 12.58 6.66
CA LEU A 18 24.43 12.04 6.17
C LEU A 18 25.14 11.16 7.21
N ALA A 19 25.02 11.40 8.51
CA ALA A 19 25.58 10.54 9.56
C ALA A 19 24.86 9.19 9.63
N LEU A 20 23.52 9.20 9.47
CA LEU A 20 22.70 7.99 9.30
C LEU A 20 23.04 7.19 8.03
N LEU A 21 23.81 7.77 7.10
CA LEU A 21 24.24 7.11 5.86
C LEU A 21 25.76 6.85 5.83
N ALA A 22 26.57 7.62 6.57
CA ALA A 22 28.03 7.59 6.54
C ALA A 22 28.66 6.60 7.55
N GLY A 23 27.91 6.11 8.54
CA GLY A 23 28.37 5.06 9.46
C GLY A 23 28.78 3.75 8.77
N CYS A 24 28.28 3.54 7.55
CA CYS A 24 28.38 2.28 6.80
C CYS A 24 29.81 1.87 6.40
N VAL A 25 30.74 2.83 6.29
CA VAL A 25 32.13 2.54 5.82
C VAL A 25 33.03 1.98 6.93
N ALA A 26 32.69 2.16 8.21
CA ALA A 26 33.59 1.82 9.32
C ALA A 26 33.42 0.39 9.89
N ASN A 27 32.31 -0.31 9.60
CA ASN A 27 31.94 -1.55 10.30
C ASN A 27 31.95 -2.83 9.42
N GLN A 28 32.61 -2.79 8.25
CA GLN A 28 32.83 -3.96 7.37
C GLN A 28 33.83 -5.00 7.93
N GLY A 29 34.14 -4.93 9.23
CA GLY A 29 35.15 -5.77 9.86
C GLY A 29 34.89 -5.92 11.35
N THR A 30 33.82 -6.61 11.74
CA THR A 30 33.77 -7.57 12.87
C THR A 30 32.33 -8.05 13.08
N ASN A 31 32.15 -9.38 13.05
CA ASN A 31 30.98 -10.17 13.49
C ASN A 31 29.62 -9.43 13.60
N SER A 32 28.85 -9.39 12.52
CA SER A 32 27.41 -9.19 12.63
C SER A 32 26.77 -10.48 13.16
N THR A 33 26.33 -10.45 14.42
CA THR A 33 25.33 -11.40 14.90
C THR A 33 24.03 -11.11 14.16
N GLU A 34 23.73 -11.94 13.16
CA GLU A 34 22.48 -11.96 12.40
C GLU A 34 21.30 -12.06 13.38
N LYS A 35 20.68 -10.92 13.76
CA LYS A 35 19.38 -10.93 14.43
C LYS A 35 18.33 -11.23 13.38
N ARG A 36 18.17 -12.52 13.04
CA ARG A 36 17.02 -12.96 12.27
C ARG A 36 15.77 -12.67 13.09
N TYR A 37 14.87 -11.85 12.54
CA TYR A 37 13.48 -11.83 12.98
C TYR A 37 12.87 -13.17 12.55
N VAL A 38 13.03 -14.19 13.39
CA VAL A 38 12.41 -15.50 13.19
C VAL A 38 10.95 -15.37 13.61
N VAL A 39 10.05 -15.25 12.63
CA VAL A 39 8.62 -15.51 12.86
C VAL A 39 8.50 -17.00 13.16
N GLY A 40 8.07 -17.33 14.38
CA GLY A 40 7.94 -18.71 14.85
C GLY A 40 6.92 -19.53 14.03
N PRO A 41 7.01 -20.87 14.05
CA PRO A 41 6.19 -21.71 13.19
C PRO A 41 4.72 -21.81 13.66
N GLN A 42 3.84 -21.66 12.68
CA GLN A 42 2.44 -22.09 12.49
C GLN A 42 1.62 -22.70 13.66
N GLY A 43 0.37 -22.21 13.77
CA GLY A 43 -0.81 -23.09 13.80
C GLY A 43 -1.82 -22.90 14.93
N ALA A 44 -2.81 -22.03 14.74
CA ALA A 44 -4.22 -22.22 15.16
C ALA A 44 -5.07 -21.05 14.65
N GLU A 45 -6.00 -21.31 13.72
CA GLU A 45 -7.07 -20.36 13.39
C GLU A 45 -7.89 -20.07 14.65
N GLN A 46 -7.92 -18.80 15.07
CA GLN A 46 -8.84 -18.33 16.08
C GLN A 46 -9.46 -17.02 15.60
N ARG A 47 -10.69 -17.12 15.06
CA ARG A 47 -11.55 -15.96 14.76
C ARG A 47 -11.94 -15.30 16.07
N TYR A 48 -11.48 -14.07 16.32
CA TYR A 48 -12.03 -13.26 17.42
C TYR A 48 -12.34 -11.82 17.02
N VAL A 49 -13.53 -11.42 17.48
CA VAL A 49 -14.13 -10.09 17.43
C VAL A 49 -13.37 -9.16 18.38
N VAL A 50 -13.01 -7.97 17.90
CA VAL A 50 -12.22 -6.97 18.64
C VAL A 50 -12.98 -6.45 19.86
N GLY A 51 -12.50 -6.79 21.04
CA GLY A 51 -12.86 -6.17 22.32
C GLY A 51 -11.71 -5.28 22.81
N LYS A 52 -12.04 -4.04 23.20
CA LYS A 52 -11.15 -3.03 23.78
C LYS A 52 -10.50 -3.54 25.07
N ASP A 53 -9.17 -3.46 25.18
CA ASP A 53 -8.49 -2.65 26.21
C ASP A 53 -6.96 -2.80 26.15
N ALA A 54 -6.30 -1.70 26.47
CA ALA A 54 -4.87 -1.49 26.39
C ALA A 54 -4.14 -1.91 27.68
N ALA A 55 -2.98 -2.58 27.56
CA ALA A 55 -1.85 -2.42 28.49
C ALA A 55 -0.56 -3.11 27.98
N ALA A 56 0.44 -2.27 27.74
CA ALA A 56 1.90 -2.43 27.81
C ALA A 56 2.57 -3.82 28.00
N SER A 57 3.45 -4.11 27.05
CA SER A 57 4.83 -4.65 27.10
C SER A 57 5.40 -5.17 28.43
N ARG A 58 5.95 -6.39 28.41
CA ARG A 58 7.16 -6.84 29.15
C ARG A 58 7.69 -8.16 28.55
N TYR A 59 9.00 -8.22 28.31
CA TYR A 59 9.77 -9.41 27.92
C TYR A 59 9.74 -10.48 29.01
N LEU A 60 9.87 -11.77 28.65
CA LEU A 60 10.83 -12.72 29.24
C LEU A 60 10.84 -14.09 28.54
N VAL A 61 12.01 -14.72 28.67
CA VAL A 61 12.53 -15.97 28.11
C VAL A 61 12.09 -17.16 28.97
N ASP A 62 11.69 -18.28 28.37
CA ASP A 62 12.20 -19.63 28.65
C ASP A 62 11.40 -20.70 27.89
N GLY A 63 12.13 -21.71 27.40
CA GLY A 63 11.63 -22.71 26.46
C GLY A 63 10.99 -23.94 27.10
N GLU A 64 10.18 -24.62 26.29
CA GLU A 64 10.10 -26.09 26.20
C GLU A 64 9.25 -26.46 24.97
N ARG A 65 9.75 -27.38 24.13
CA ARG A 65 9.05 -27.89 22.93
C ARG A 65 8.02 -28.96 23.31
N PRO A 66 6.89 -29.04 22.57
CA PRO A 66 6.33 -30.35 22.25
C PRO A 66 6.08 -30.58 20.74
N THR A 67 6.14 -31.86 20.38
CA THR A 67 6.05 -32.52 19.06
C THR A 67 4.69 -32.44 18.35
N PRO A 68 4.62 -32.66 17.02
CA PRO A 68 3.44 -32.32 16.22
C PRO A 68 2.33 -33.39 16.30
N ALA A 69 1.10 -32.95 16.48
CA ALA A 69 -0.09 -33.78 16.29
C ALA A 69 -0.71 -33.46 14.93
N VAL A 70 -0.85 -34.52 14.12
CA VAL A 70 -1.54 -34.54 12.82
C VAL A 70 -3.01 -34.20 13.04
N ALA A 71 -3.53 -33.15 12.39
CA ALA A 71 -4.95 -32.80 12.37
C ALA A 71 -5.54 -32.98 10.97
N VAL A 72 -6.51 -33.89 10.91
CA VAL A 72 -7.33 -34.24 9.74
C VAL A 72 -8.38 -33.15 9.54
N ALA A 73 -8.49 -32.62 8.31
CA ALA A 73 -9.51 -31.62 7.96
C ALA A 73 -10.92 -32.23 7.93
N PRO A 74 -11.95 -31.58 8.50
CA PRO A 74 -13.34 -31.97 8.28
C PRO A 74 -13.87 -31.39 6.96
N ALA A 75 -14.61 -32.24 6.24
CA ALA A 75 -15.28 -31.94 4.98
C ALA A 75 -16.29 -30.78 5.11
N VAL A 76 -16.20 -29.82 4.19
CA VAL A 76 -17.20 -28.75 4.03
C VAL A 76 -18.33 -29.27 3.14
N VAL A 77 -19.54 -29.19 3.70
CA VAL A 77 -20.82 -29.48 3.05
C VAL A 77 -21.07 -28.42 1.99
N GLY A 78 -21.40 -28.87 0.77
CA GLY A 78 -21.56 -28.02 -0.40
C GLY A 78 -22.71 -27.03 -0.28
N GLU A 79 -22.43 -25.78 -0.66
CA GLU A 79 -23.43 -24.83 -1.12
C GLU A 79 -23.40 -24.82 -2.66
N THR A 80 -24.59 -24.87 -3.22
CA THR A 80 -24.86 -24.94 -4.66
C THR A 80 -24.35 -23.69 -5.36
N ALA A 81 -23.36 -23.87 -6.24
CA ALA A 81 -22.98 -22.88 -7.23
C ALA A 81 -24.22 -22.54 -8.08
N GLY A 82 -24.72 -21.30 -7.95
CA GLY A 82 -25.50 -20.70 -9.01
C GLY A 82 -24.59 -20.60 -10.24
N GLU A 83 -25.05 -21.11 -11.38
CA GLU A 83 -24.30 -21.06 -12.64
C GLU A 83 -23.96 -19.61 -13.01
N ALA A 84 -22.70 -19.20 -12.83
CA ALA A 84 -22.15 -18.01 -13.45
C ALA A 84 -21.69 -18.40 -14.87
N MET A 85 -22.39 -17.87 -15.87
CA MET A 85 -22.09 -17.99 -17.31
C MET A 85 -21.98 -16.58 -17.93
N PRO A 86 -21.36 -16.44 -19.12
CA PRO A 86 -20.09 -15.79 -19.38
C PRO A 86 -20.14 -14.24 -19.50
N ILE A 87 -19.63 -13.53 -18.49
CA ILE A 87 -19.45 -12.05 -18.44
C ILE A 87 -18.57 -11.50 -19.58
N ALA A 88 -17.72 -12.34 -20.19
CA ALA A 88 -16.74 -11.93 -21.20
C ALA A 88 -17.36 -11.28 -22.46
N GLY A 89 -18.59 -11.66 -22.85
CA GLY A 89 -19.25 -11.10 -24.03
C GLY A 89 -19.72 -9.65 -23.81
N GLU A 90 -20.32 -9.40 -22.65
CA GLU A 90 -20.86 -8.10 -22.26
C GLU A 90 -19.73 -7.11 -21.92
N GLU A 91 -18.65 -7.57 -21.29
CA GLU A 91 -17.41 -6.80 -21.09
C GLU A 91 -16.86 -6.26 -22.42
N GLU A 92 -16.76 -7.12 -23.45
CA GLU A 92 -16.27 -6.74 -24.76
C GLU A 92 -17.26 -5.85 -25.54
N GLU A 93 -18.56 -5.96 -25.27
CA GLU A 93 -19.54 -5.01 -25.78
C GLU A 93 -19.37 -3.63 -25.13
N LEU A 94 -19.30 -3.56 -23.79
CA LEU A 94 -19.10 -2.31 -23.06
C LEU A 94 -17.79 -1.63 -23.47
N LYS A 95 -16.72 -2.38 -23.64
CA LYS A 95 -15.41 -1.88 -24.09
C LYS A 95 -15.48 -1.18 -25.44
N LYS A 96 -16.38 -1.61 -26.34
CA LYS A 96 -16.60 -0.98 -27.65
C LYS A 96 -17.49 0.27 -27.57
N ALA A 97 -18.28 0.42 -26.52
CA ALA A 97 -19.10 1.63 -26.33
C ALA A 97 -18.18 2.83 -26.08
N ALA A 98 -18.09 3.77 -27.03
CA ALA A 98 -17.13 4.87 -26.96
C ALA A 98 -17.80 6.24 -26.80
N SER A 99 -19.05 6.38 -27.24
CA SER A 99 -19.82 7.61 -27.14
C SER A 99 -20.85 7.57 -26.02
N THR A 100 -21.38 8.76 -25.66
CA THR A 100 -22.54 8.88 -24.76
C THR A 100 -23.71 8.02 -25.25
N GLY A 101 -24.01 8.05 -26.56
CA GLY A 101 -25.12 7.26 -27.11
C GLY A 101 -24.90 5.75 -27.02
N ASP A 102 -23.67 5.29 -27.19
CA ASP A 102 -23.35 3.86 -27.03
C ASP A 102 -23.52 3.41 -25.58
N LEU A 103 -23.07 4.25 -24.62
CA LEU A 103 -23.18 3.96 -23.19
C LEU A 103 -24.64 3.95 -22.72
N GLU A 104 -25.45 4.93 -23.14
CA GLU A 104 -26.89 4.97 -22.85
C GLU A 104 -27.61 3.73 -23.41
N LYS A 105 -27.28 3.35 -24.65
CA LYS A 105 -27.82 2.12 -25.26
C LYS A 105 -27.41 0.86 -24.49
N PHE A 106 -26.15 0.79 -24.06
CA PHE A 106 -25.66 -0.32 -23.25
C PHE A 106 -26.42 -0.41 -21.93
N ILE A 107 -26.61 0.73 -21.24
CA ILE A 107 -27.38 0.79 -19.98
C ILE A 107 -28.80 0.32 -20.20
N ASP A 108 -29.48 0.79 -21.25
CA ASP A 108 -30.85 0.39 -21.54
C ASP A 108 -31.01 -1.12 -21.80
N THR A 109 -29.96 -1.75 -22.32
CA THR A 109 -29.95 -3.18 -22.66
C THR A 109 -29.68 -4.05 -21.44
N HIS A 110 -28.75 -3.64 -20.57
CA HIS A 110 -28.16 -4.49 -19.53
C HIS A 110 -28.57 -4.12 -18.11
N LYS A 111 -29.24 -2.97 -17.90
CA LYS A 111 -29.72 -2.58 -16.57
C LYS A 111 -30.61 -3.68 -15.95
N PRO A 112 -30.47 -3.96 -14.64
CA PRO A 112 -29.69 -3.20 -13.65
C PRO A 112 -28.37 -3.87 -13.24
N ASP A 113 -27.65 -4.51 -14.15
CA ASP A 113 -26.42 -5.25 -13.81
C ASP A 113 -25.21 -4.35 -13.45
N GLU A 114 -24.10 -4.98 -13.05
CA GLU A 114 -22.86 -4.27 -12.68
C GLU A 114 -22.20 -3.57 -13.88
N LEU A 115 -22.27 -4.13 -15.09
CA LEU A 115 -21.62 -3.55 -16.27
C LEU A 115 -22.34 -2.29 -16.75
N SER A 116 -23.67 -2.27 -16.72
CA SER A 116 -24.47 -1.07 -17.00
C SER A 116 -24.25 -0.02 -15.91
N PHE A 117 -24.02 -0.41 -14.65
CA PHE A 117 -23.59 0.55 -13.63
C PHE A 117 -22.21 1.16 -13.95
N VAL A 118 -21.24 0.37 -14.43
CA VAL A 118 -19.94 0.88 -14.92
C VAL A 118 -20.15 1.84 -16.10
N ALA A 119 -21.09 1.59 -17.00
CA ALA A 119 -21.43 2.51 -18.07
C ALA A 119 -21.94 3.87 -17.55
N VAL A 120 -22.74 3.91 -16.47
CA VAL A 120 -23.14 5.16 -15.80
C VAL A 120 -21.92 5.93 -15.26
N GLN A 121 -20.95 5.23 -14.66
CA GLN A 121 -19.70 5.87 -14.21
C GLN A 121 -18.92 6.49 -15.37
N ARG A 122 -18.91 5.83 -16.54
CA ARG A 122 -18.28 6.34 -17.76
C ARG A 122 -18.99 7.56 -18.32
N LEU A 123 -20.33 7.61 -18.24
CA LEU A 123 -21.11 8.81 -18.58
C LEU A 123 -20.76 10.00 -17.68
N ALA A 124 -20.44 9.77 -16.41
CA ALA A 124 -20.04 10.82 -15.47
C ALA A 124 -18.59 11.31 -15.67
N ARG A 125 -17.71 10.50 -16.28
CA ARG A 125 -16.26 10.78 -16.40
C ARG A 125 -15.91 12.15 -17.03
N PRO A 126 -16.57 12.64 -18.10
CA PRO A 126 -16.27 13.94 -18.68
C PRO A 126 -16.52 15.11 -17.72
N TYR A 127 -17.48 14.96 -16.79
CA TYR A 127 -17.76 15.95 -15.76
C TYR A 127 -16.72 15.90 -14.64
N LEU A 128 -16.34 14.68 -14.21
CA LEU A 128 -15.32 14.46 -13.18
C LEU A 128 -13.95 15.02 -13.58
N SER A 129 -13.55 14.88 -14.86
CA SER A 129 -12.24 15.35 -15.34
C SER A 129 -12.07 16.87 -15.28
N ILE A 130 -13.17 17.62 -15.38
CA ILE A 130 -13.19 19.08 -15.25
C ILE A 130 -13.68 19.56 -13.88
N LYS A 131 -13.85 18.64 -12.92
CA LYS A 131 -14.36 18.91 -11.56
C LYS A 131 -15.78 19.50 -11.54
N ASP A 132 -16.60 19.21 -12.55
CA ASP A 132 -18.04 19.53 -12.55
C ASP A 132 -18.79 18.47 -11.72
N TRP A 133 -18.76 18.66 -10.40
CA TRP A 133 -19.39 17.71 -9.47
C TRP A 133 -20.91 17.68 -9.61
N GLN A 134 -21.53 18.79 -9.98
CA GLN A 134 -22.98 18.87 -10.19
C GLN A 134 -23.38 18.10 -11.45
N GLY A 135 -22.67 18.29 -12.56
CA GLY A 135 -22.86 17.53 -13.79
C GLY A 135 -22.71 16.02 -13.57
N ALA A 136 -21.64 15.61 -12.89
CA ALA A 136 -21.44 14.21 -12.52
C ALA A 136 -22.58 13.67 -11.64
N SER A 137 -23.01 14.43 -10.63
CA SER A 137 -24.13 14.06 -9.75
C SER A 137 -25.45 13.91 -10.51
N ASN A 138 -25.68 14.76 -11.52
CA ASN A 138 -26.89 14.70 -12.35
C ASN A 138 -26.93 13.42 -13.17
N VAL A 139 -25.80 12.94 -13.69
CA VAL A 139 -25.71 11.64 -14.40
C VAL A 139 -26.19 10.51 -13.50
N PHE A 140 -25.63 10.40 -12.29
CA PHE A 140 -26.07 9.36 -11.34
C PHE A 140 -27.55 9.53 -10.92
N THR A 141 -28.00 10.76 -10.72
CA THR A 141 -29.40 11.04 -10.35
C THR A 141 -30.37 10.59 -11.44
N ALA A 142 -30.05 10.84 -12.72
CA ALA A 142 -30.89 10.47 -13.86
C ALA A 142 -31.06 8.95 -14.01
N HIS A 143 -30.02 8.19 -13.66
CA HIS A 143 -29.99 6.74 -13.84
C HIS A 143 -30.45 5.97 -12.60
N ARG A 144 -30.45 6.57 -11.41
CA ARG A 144 -30.76 5.88 -10.13
C ARG A 144 -32.00 4.99 -10.18
N ALA A 145 -33.11 5.46 -10.74
CA ALA A 145 -34.37 4.72 -10.77
C ALA A 145 -34.35 3.49 -11.70
N GLN A 146 -33.37 3.39 -12.60
CA GLN A 146 -33.20 2.30 -13.54
C GLN A 146 -32.49 1.09 -12.91
N PHE A 147 -31.95 1.23 -11.69
CA PHE A 147 -31.13 0.22 -11.01
C PHE A 147 -31.74 -0.22 -9.66
N PRO A 148 -32.87 -0.96 -9.66
CA PRO A 148 -33.43 -1.52 -8.44
C PRO A 148 -32.43 -2.46 -7.75
N GLY A 149 -32.23 -2.27 -6.44
CA GLY A 149 -31.26 -3.02 -5.63
C GLY A 149 -29.89 -2.34 -5.48
N MET A 150 -29.60 -1.29 -6.26
CA MET A 150 -28.35 -0.52 -6.16
C MET A 150 -28.55 0.92 -5.67
N GLU A 151 -29.74 1.28 -5.20
CA GLU A 151 -30.10 2.66 -4.81
C GLU A 151 -29.12 3.25 -3.79
N GLY A 152 -28.71 2.46 -2.81
CA GLY A 152 -27.75 2.91 -1.78
C GLY A 152 -26.38 3.29 -2.36
N ARG A 153 -25.93 2.59 -3.41
CA ARG A 153 -24.67 2.90 -4.11
C ARG A 153 -24.77 4.22 -4.87
N PHE A 154 -25.87 4.43 -5.59
CA PHE A 154 -26.17 5.70 -6.24
C PHE A 154 -26.28 6.85 -5.25
N ASP A 155 -27.03 6.68 -4.15
CA ASP A 155 -27.22 7.70 -3.13
C ASP A 155 -25.90 8.09 -2.47
N THR A 156 -25.03 7.11 -2.20
CA THR A 156 -23.69 7.35 -1.64
C THR A 156 -22.84 8.19 -2.61
N ILE A 157 -22.78 7.83 -3.89
CA ILE A 157 -22.01 8.57 -4.88
C ILE A 157 -22.56 9.99 -5.09
N ILE A 158 -23.89 10.13 -5.20
CA ILE A 158 -24.55 11.43 -5.32
C ILE A 158 -24.24 12.29 -4.10
N GLY A 159 -24.30 11.72 -2.89
CA GLY A 159 -23.96 12.39 -1.65
C GLY A 159 -22.52 12.87 -1.62
N LEU A 160 -21.56 12.03 -2.04
CA LEU A 160 -20.15 12.40 -2.13
C LEU A 160 -19.90 13.54 -3.13
N LEU A 161 -20.52 13.48 -4.31
CA LEU A 161 -20.36 14.52 -5.34
C LEU A 161 -20.99 15.85 -4.93
N ARG A 162 -22.04 15.84 -4.11
CA ARG A 162 -22.70 17.04 -3.58
C ARG A 162 -22.09 17.54 -2.27
N ALA A 163 -21.24 16.74 -1.63
CA ALA A 163 -20.63 17.12 -0.37
C ALA A 163 -19.73 18.36 -0.58
N PRO A 164 -19.68 19.28 0.39
CA PRO A 164 -18.75 20.40 0.33
C PRO A 164 -17.30 19.91 0.15
N ALA A 165 -16.61 20.46 -0.84
CA ALA A 165 -15.21 20.13 -1.06
C ALA A 165 -14.37 20.55 0.16
N ARG A 166 -13.59 19.63 0.72
CA ARG A 166 -12.72 19.91 1.88
C ARG A 166 -11.46 20.72 1.52
N ASN A 167 -11.25 21.03 0.23
CA ASN A 167 -10.19 21.86 -0.32
C ASN A 167 -8.91 21.92 0.55
N PRO A 168 -8.21 20.77 0.72
CA PRO A 168 -7.02 20.76 1.54
C PRO A 168 -6.00 21.74 0.97
N LEU A 169 -5.28 22.43 1.87
CA LEU A 169 -4.16 23.26 1.46
C LEU A 169 -3.07 22.35 0.89
N VAL A 170 -2.91 22.39 -0.44
CA VAL A 170 -1.81 21.70 -1.11
C VAL A 170 -0.61 22.62 -1.10
N THR A 171 0.46 22.19 -0.45
CA THR A 171 1.73 22.94 -0.39
C THR A 171 2.82 22.07 -1.00
N ASN A 172 3.52 22.62 -1.99
CA ASN A 172 4.74 22.01 -2.51
C ASN A 172 5.82 22.07 -1.42
N LEU A 173 6.49 20.95 -1.14
CA LEU A 173 7.45 20.80 -0.05
C LEU A 173 8.85 21.39 -0.37
N GLY A 174 8.99 21.97 -1.56
CA GLY A 174 10.22 22.60 -2.06
C GLY A 174 11.06 21.65 -2.92
N PRO A 175 12.07 22.20 -3.62
CA PRO A 175 12.84 21.47 -4.63
C PRO A 175 13.72 20.34 -4.08
N GLY A 176 13.96 20.31 -2.75
CA GLY A 176 14.66 19.20 -2.11
C GLY A 176 13.88 17.89 -2.14
N ILE A 177 12.54 17.96 -2.19
CA ILE A 177 11.65 16.81 -2.31
C ILE A 177 11.00 16.79 -3.69
N ASN A 178 10.22 17.83 -4.04
CA ASN A 178 9.44 17.88 -5.27
C ASN A 178 10.31 18.34 -6.44
N THR A 179 10.80 17.38 -7.23
CA THR A 179 11.58 17.68 -8.44
C THR A 179 10.64 17.78 -9.66
N PRO A 180 11.16 18.09 -10.86
CA PRO A 180 10.38 17.93 -12.09
C PRO A 180 10.05 16.48 -12.46
N GLY A 181 10.66 15.49 -11.78
CA GLY A 181 10.41 14.07 -11.95
C GLY A 181 9.22 13.56 -11.12
N GLU A 182 9.17 12.24 -10.94
CA GLU A 182 8.11 11.59 -10.17
C GLU A 182 8.60 11.24 -8.77
N GLU A 183 7.89 11.74 -7.76
CA GLU A 183 8.04 11.33 -6.36
C GLU A 183 6.70 10.81 -5.81
N TYR A 184 6.75 9.67 -5.14
CA TYR A 184 5.55 8.98 -4.65
C TYR A 184 5.86 8.04 -3.47
N HIS A 185 4.84 7.35 -2.95
CA HIS A 185 4.88 6.54 -1.71
C HIS A 185 5.51 7.28 -0.50
N PRO A 186 4.96 8.44 -0.09
CA PRO A 186 5.47 9.15 1.08
C PRO A 186 5.19 8.38 2.37
N VAL A 187 6.24 8.10 3.14
CA VAL A 187 6.20 7.47 4.46
C VAL A 187 6.83 8.41 5.48
N ILE A 188 6.04 8.86 6.46
CA ILE A 188 6.51 9.75 7.53
C ILE A 188 7.02 8.89 8.70
N GLY A 189 8.23 9.21 9.20
CA GLY A 189 8.82 8.60 10.39
C GLY A 189 7.97 8.78 11.64
N GLY A 190 8.10 7.88 12.62
CA GLY A 190 7.29 7.89 13.84
C GLY A 190 7.35 9.19 14.66
N HIS A 191 8.46 9.93 14.56
CA HIS A 191 8.65 11.25 15.19
C HIS A 191 8.23 12.44 14.32
N GLY A 192 7.74 12.20 13.09
CA GLY A 192 7.25 13.23 12.18
C GLY A 192 8.33 14.12 11.56
N ASN A 193 9.61 13.85 11.81
CA ASN A 193 10.74 14.66 11.36
C ASN A 193 11.52 14.06 10.18
N LEU A 194 11.16 12.86 9.73
CA LEU A 194 11.74 12.20 8.56
C LEU A 194 10.62 11.84 7.58
N LEU A 195 10.88 12.05 6.29
CA LEU A 195 10.03 11.67 5.18
C LEU A 195 10.84 10.78 4.25
N TYR A 196 10.43 9.52 4.15
CA TYR A 196 10.91 8.57 3.17
C TYR A 196 9.97 8.60 1.97
N PHE A 197 10.50 8.51 0.77
CA PHE A 197 9.69 8.49 -0.45
C PHE A 197 10.47 7.85 -1.59
N ALA A 198 9.76 7.31 -2.57
CA ALA A 198 10.37 6.86 -3.81
C ALA A 198 10.52 8.04 -4.77
N ARG A 199 11.63 8.06 -5.51
CA ARG A 199 11.88 8.99 -6.61
C ARG A 199 12.35 8.20 -7.82
N ASP A 200 11.75 8.47 -8.99
CA ASP A 200 12.28 8.00 -10.27
C ASP A 200 13.58 8.75 -10.59
N VAL A 201 14.70 8.02 -10.61
CA VAL A 201 16.03 8.55 -10.93
C VAL A 201 16.42 8.31 -12.39
N GLY A 202 15.44 7.88 -13.20
CA GLY A 202 15.51 7.75 -14.65
C GLY A 202 15.82 6.33 -15.14
N PRO A 203 15.89 6.14 -16.47
CA PRO A 203 15.80 4.83 -17.12
C PRO A 203 16.98 3.86 -16.86
N ARG A 204 18.02 4.31 -16.14
CA ARG A 204 19.18 3.48 -15.77
C ARG A 204 19.36 3.30 -14.26
N GLY A 205 18.61 4.05 -13.45
CA GLY A 205 18.65 3.97 -11.99
C GLY A 205 17.35 3.46 -11.38
N GLY A 206 16.26 3.45 -12.14
CA GLY A 206 14.95 2.99 -11.68
C GLY A 206 14.40 3.87 -10.56
N GLU A 207 13.86 3.25 -9.52
CA GLU A 207 13.21 3.94 -8.42
C GLU A 207 14.02 3.73 -7.15
N ASN A 208 14.48 4.84 -6.57
CA ASN A 208 15.26 4.81 -5.34
C ASN A 208 14.47 5.42 -4.19
N ILE A 209 14.71 4.90 -2.99
CA ILE A 209 14.21 5.47 -1.76
C ILE A 209 15.11 6.63 -1.34
N PHE A 210 14.50 7.80 -1.16
CA PHE A 210 15.11 9.01 -0.63
C PHE A 210 14.55 9.31 0.75
N VAL A 211 15.36 9.97 1.58
CA VAL A 211 14.94 10.47 2.89
C VAL A 211 15.23 11.97 3.00
N SER A 212 14.24 12.74 3.45
CA SER A 212 14.39 14.16 3.79
C SER A 212 14.07 14.37 5.27
N ALA A 213 14.82 15.26 5.93
CA ALA A 213 14.57 15.65 7.31
C ALA A 213 13.88 17.00 7.41
N HIS A 214 12.96 17.13 8.36
CA HIS A 214 12.29 18.37 8.69
C HIS A 214 13.03 19.08 9.82
N ASP A 215 13.42 20.35 9.60
CA ASP A 215 14.18 21.15 10.59
C ASP A 215 13.30 21.85 11.64
N GLY A 216 11.99 21.57 11.63
CA GLY A 216 10.97 22.23 12.45
C GLY A 216 10.27 23.39 11.72
N VAL A 217 10.81 23.84 10.59
CA VAL A 217 10.22 24.89 9.74
C VAL A 217 9.98 24.40 8.32
N ARG A 218 10.91 23.62 7.75
CA ARG A 218 10.86 23.13 6.37
C ARG A 218 11.53 21.76 6.24
N TRP A 219 11.20 21.08 5.16
CA TRP A 219 11.94 19.91 4.69
C TRP A 219 13.28 20.31 4.04
N GLY A 220 14.30 19.51 4.30
CA GLY A 220 15.64 19.68 3.74
C GLY A 220 15.82 19.01 2.37
N GLU A 221 17.04 19.10 1.85
CA GLU A 221 17.48 18.32 0.68
C GLU A 221 17.27 16.82 0.97
N ALA A 222 16.61 16.09 0.07
CA ALA A 222 16.47 14.66 0.22
C ALA A 222 17.77 13.94 -0.17
N VAL A 223 18.13 12.92 0.59
CA VAL A 223 19.33 12.11 0.38
C VAL A 223 18.92 10.72 -0.09
N ASP A 224 19.58 10.22 -1.13
CA ASP A 224 19.43 8.84 -1.59
C ASP A 224 19.91 7.89 -0.49
N MET A 225 19.07 6.91 -0.11
CA MET A 225 19.41 5.96 0.95
C MET A 225 20.59 5.04 0.60
N GLY A 226 20.91 4.91 -0.69
CA GLY A 226 22.00 4.07 -1.18
C GLY A 226 21.86 2.60 -0.79
N ARG A 227 22.94 1.84 -0.96
CA ARG A 227 22.99 0.44 -0.53
C ARG A 227 23.07 0.33 1.00
N PRO A 228 22.49 -0.72 1.60
CA PRO A 228 21.87 -1.88 0.95
C PRO A 228 20.39 -1.69 0.58
N VAL A 229 19.76 -0.59 0.99
CA VAL A 229 18.32 -0.35 0.80
C VAL A 229 17.94 -0.19 -0.66
N ASN A 230 18.66 0.65 -1.40
CA ASN A 230 18.49 0.84 -2.84
C ASN A 230 19.39 -0.12 -3.62
N THR A 231 18.84 -0.68 -4.69
CA THR A 231 19.54 -1.55 -5.62
C THR A 231 19.80 -0.80 -6.93
N ALA A 232 19.88 -1.50 -8.06
CA ALA A 232 19.94 -0.90 -9.38
C ALA A 232 18.57 -0.96 -10.10
N THR A 233 17.50 -1.28 -9.36
CA THR A 233 16.17 -1.55 -9.91
C THR A 233 15.11 -0.61 -9.35
N HIS A 234 14.02 -1.14 -8.78
CA HIS A 234 12.88 -0.37 -8.32
C HIS A 234 12.59 -0.73 -6.87
N GLU A 235 12.70 0.26 -5.99
CA GLU A 235 12.48 0.11 -4.56
C GLU A 235 11.60 1.26 -4.04
N VAL A 236 10.62 0.90 -3.21
CA VAL A 236 9.69 1.86 -2.61
C VAL A 236 9.56 1.59 -1.10
N PRO A 237 9.45 2.66 -0.27
CA PRO A 237 9.15 2.48 1.13
C PRO A 237 7.66 2.18 1.31
N LEU A 238 7.35 1.15 2.09
CA LEU A 238 5.97 0.84 2.49
C LEU A 238 5.63 1.39 3.87
N GLY A 239 6.60 1.37 4.78
CA GLY A 239 6.40 1.82 6.16
C GLY A 239 7.68 1.91 6.95
N VAL A 240 7.59 2.58 8.09
CA VAL A 240 8.67 2.68 9.07
C VAL A 240 8.08 2.48 10.46
N SER A 241 8.77 1.73 11.31
CA SER A 241 8.35 1.54 12.71
C SER A 241 8.38 2.84 13.48
N LEU A 242 7.61 2.89 14.58
CA LEU A 242 7.49 4.08 15.43
C LEU A 242 8.84 4.55 15.99
N ASP A 243 9.74 3.62 16.28
CA ASP A 243 11.09 3.88 16.78
C ASP A 243 12.10 4.20 15.66
N GLY A 244 11.69 4.14 14.40
CA GLY A 244 12.53 4.42 13.24
C GLY A 244 13.48 3.30 12.83
N ASN A 245 13.53 2.19 13.58
CA ASN A 245 14.57 1.16 13.42
C ASN A 245 14.22 0.05 12.42
N LEU A 246 13.01 0.04 11.86
CA LEU A 246 12.57 -0.97 10.90
C LEU A 246 11.90 -0.28 9.72
N LEU A 247 12.48 -0.44 8.53
CA LEU A 247 11.82 -0.11 7.28
C LEU A 247 11.15 -1.35 6.72
N THR A 248 9.91 -1.17 6.25
CA THR A 248 9.20 -2.13 5.42
C THR A 248 9.25 -1.64 3.99
N LEU A 249 9.58 -2.53 3.07
CA LEU A 249 10.02 -2.21 1.72
C LEU A 249 9.28 -3.08 0.70
N PHE A 250 9.14 -2.57 -0.51
CA PHE A 250 8.72 -3.34 -1.68
C PHE A 250 9.68 -3.06 -2.83
N GLY A 251 10.05 -4.08 -3.58
CA GLY A 251 11.01 -3.93 -4.68
C GLY A 251 11.51 -5.26 -5.22
N ASN A 252 12.46 -5.20 -6.15
CA ASN A 252 12.98 -6.40 -6.82
C ASN A 252 14.22 -6.99 -6.13
N TYR A 253 14.13 -7.20 -4.81
CA TYR A 253 15.21 -7.82 -4.04
C TYR A 253 15.31 -9.33 -4.31
N ALA A 254 16.46 -9.92 -3.96
CA ALA A 254 16.68 -11.35 -4.09
C ALA A 254 15.84 -12.18 -3.10
N ASN A 255 15.70 -13.48 -3.37
CA ASN A 255 14.98 -14.46 -2.54
C ASN A 255 13.47 -14.22 -2.39
N SER A 256 12.87 -13.54 -3.38
CA SER A 256 11.43 -13.37 -3.54
C SER A 256 10.72 -14.71 -3.82
N PHE A 257 9.52 -14.90 -3.27
CA PHE A 257 8.56 -15.94 -3.65
C PHE A 257 7.90 -15.66 -5.01
N GLY A 258 8.08 -14.45 -5.54
CA GLY A 258 7.69 -14.03 -6.87
C GLY A 258 6.40 -13.22 -6.87
N ARG A 259 6.09 -12.59 -8.02
CA ARG A 259 4.91 -11.72 -8.27
C ARG A 259 4.92 -10.39 -7.50
N GLY A 260 5.39 -10.36 -6.25
CA GLY A 260 5.57 -9.16 -5.42
C GLY A 260 5.62 -9.56 -3.95
N ASP A 261 6.61 -9.07 -3.21
CA ASP A 261 6.88 -9.47 -1.83
C ASP A 261 7.20 -8.28 -0.94
N ILE A 262 6.96 -8.46 0.35
CA ILE A 262 7.29 -7.49 1.40
C ILE A 262 8.68 -7.80 1.96
N PHE A 263 9.52 -6.78 2.01
CA PHE A 263 10.89 -6.85 2.51
C PHE A 263 11.07 -5.93 3.72
N TYR A 264 12.21 -6.04 4.38
CA TYR A 264 12.56 -5.15 5.48
C TYR A 264 14.05 -4.85 5.56
N ALA A 265 14.38 -3.72 6.16
CA ALA A 265 15.73 -3.39 6.60
C ALA A 265 15.68 -2.90 8.05
N VAL A 266 16.67 -3.30 8.85
CA VAL A 266 16.77 -2.94 10.27
C VAL A 266 17.88 -1.92 10.43
N GLN A 267 17.66 -0.89 11.22
CA GLN A 267 18.69 0.06 11.56
C GLN A 267 19.57 -0.50 12.70
N GLU A 268 20.86 -0.68 12.42
CA GLU A 268 21.89 -1.18 13.34
C GLU A 268 23.11 -0.24 13.28
N ASP A 269 23.53 0.32 14.42
CA ASP A 269 24.72 1.19 14.53
C ASP A 269 24.81 2.29 13.45
N ASP A 270 23.71 3.06 13.29
CA ASP A 270 23.55 4.11 12.28
C ASP A 270 23.64 3.63 10.81
N CYS A 271 23.47 2.32 10.57
CA CYS A 271 23.45 1.72 9.23
C CYS A 271 22.17 0.91 9.03
N TRP A 272 21.72 0.79 7.79
CA TRP A 272 20.67 -0.18 7.45
C TRP A 272 21.30 -1.55 7.20
N SER A 273 20.68 -2.59 7.74
CA SER A 273 21.04 -3.98 7.48
C SER A 273 20.87 -4.31 5.99
N GLU A 274 21.48 -5.41 5.55
CA GLU A 274 21.06 -6.06 4.30
C GLU A 274 19.54 -6.29 4.31
N VAL A 275 18.93 -6.18 3.13
CA VAL A 275 17.47 -6.28 3.00
C VAL A 275 17.04 -7.72 3.23
N GLY A 276 16.22 -7.91 4.27
CA GLY A 276 15.59 -9.17 4.62
C GLY A 276 14.25 -9.36 3.90
N HIS A 277 13.85 -10.62 3.75
CA HIS A 277 12.58 -11.03 3.15
C HIS A 277 11.69 -11.64 4.23
N TYR A 278 10.46 -11.13 4.39
CA TYR A 278 9.50 -11.74 5.32
C TYR A 278 9.09 -13.13 4.83
N GLN A 279 9.06 -14.10 5.73
CA GLN A 279 8.62 -15.45 5.38
C GLN A 279 7.09 -15.59 5.50
N ALA A 280 6.55 -16.73 5.08
CA ALA A 280 5.16 -17.05 5.34
C ALA A 280 4.85 -16.97 6.86
N PRO A 281 3.68 -16.45 7.26
CA PRO A 281 2.50 -16.17 6.44
C PRO A 281 2.42 -14.74 5.87
N ILE A 282 3.45 -13.90 6.06
CA ILE A 282 3.43 -12.52 5.54
C ILE A 282 3.54 -12.55 4.02
N ASN A 283 4.64 -13.08 3.48
CA ASN A 283 4.77 -13.35 2.05
C ASN A 283 4.33 -14.77 1.72
N THR A 284 3.82 -14.95 0.52
CA THR A 284 3.33 -16.19 -0.05
C THR A 284 3.70 -16.26 -1.54
N GLU A 285 3.27 -17.30 -2.26
CA GLU A 285 3.39 -17.37 -3.73
C GLU A 285 2.43 -16.42 -4.48
N HIS A 286 1.62 -15.67 -3.74
CA HIS A 286 0.68 -14.69 -4.24
C HIS A 286 1.33 -13.31 -4.42
N PHE A 287 0.60 -12.37 -5.02
CA PHE A 287 1.04 -10.98 -5.02
C PHE A 287 0.83 -10.40 -3.63
N ASP A 288 1.90 -10.05 -2.90
CA ASP A 288 1.85 -9.48 -1.56
C ASP A 288 2.51 -8.08 -1.55
N SER A 289 1.75 -7.04 -1.19
CA SER A 289 2.20 -5.64 -1.28
C SER A 289 1.61 -4.74 -0.20
N ASP A 290 2.01 -3.47 -0.23
CA ASP A 290 1.39 -2.36 0.51
C ASP A 290 1.26 -2.62 2.01
N ALA A 291 2.28 -3.28 2.57
CA ALA A 291 2.32 -3.63 3.98
C ALA A 291 2.48 -2.41 4.87
N MET A 292 1.66 -2.34 5.90
CA MET A 292 1.70 -1.33 6.94
C MET A 292 1.89 -2.01 8.31
N LEU A 293 2.78 -1.44 9.11
CA LEU A 293 2.98 -1.81 10.51
C LEU A 293 2.21 -0.83 11.42
N PRO A 294 1.14 -1.28 12.09
CA PRO A 294 0.51 -0.50 13.15
C PRO A 294 1.44 -0.31 14.34
N ALA A 295 1.13 0.68 15.18
CA ALA A 295 1.93 1.02 16.36
C ALA A 295 1.96 -0.06 17.46
N ASP A 296 1.17 -1.13 17.34
CA ASP A 296 1.18 -2.24 18.30
C ASP A 296 2.43 -3.13 18.17
N GLY A 297 3.17 -3.02 17.06
CA GLY A 297 4.36 -3.82 16.78
C GLY A 297 4.12 -5.33 16.66
N LYS A 298 2.85 -5.76 16.62
CA LYS A 298 2.44 -7.17 16.58
C LYS A 298 1.59 -7.48 15.37
N THR A 299 1.05 -6.47 14.71
CA THR A 299 0.17 -6.64 13.57
C THR A 299 0.87 -6.18 12.30
N MET A 300 0.53 -6.80 11.17
CA MET A 300 0.81 -6.28 9.84
C MET A 300 -0.47 -6.32 9.03
N LEU A 301 -0.82 -5.17 8.44
CA LEU A 301 -1.83 -5.09 7.40
C LEU A 301 -1.11 -5.19 6.06
N LEU A 302 -1.61 -5.99 5.13
CA LEU A 302 -1.05 -6.09 3.78
C LEU A 302 -2.14 -6.31 2.75
N VAL A 303 -1.83 -6.04 1.49
CA VAL A 303 -2.70 -6.31 0.35
C VAL A 303 -2.22 -7.60 -0.32
N SER A 304 -3.14 -8.52 -0.61
CA SER A 304 -2.79 -9.78 -1.26
C SER A 304 -3.85 -10.31 -2.21
N ASP A 305 -3.41 -11.05 -3.25
CA ASP A 305 -4.31 -11.86 -4.09
C ASP A 305 -4.39 -13.34 -3.68
N ARG A 306 -4.00 -13.65 -2.44
CA ARG A 306 -4.18 -14.99 -1.86
C ARG A 306 -5.67 -15.37 -1.74
N PRO A 307 -6.02 -16.68 -1.75
CA PRO A 307 -7.38 -17.13 -1.56
C PRO A 307 -7.93 -16.78 -0.17
N GLY A 308 -9.25 -16.64 -0.08
CA GLY A 308 -9.97 -16.36 1.17
C GLY A 308 -10.51 -14.94 1.30
N GLY A 309 -10.28 -14.08 0.30
CA GLY A 309 -10.87 -12.75 0.20
C GLY A 309 -12.39 -12.78 -0.01
N ILE A 310 -13.02 -11.61 0.16
CA ILE A 310 -14.46 -11.45 -0.02
C ILE A 310 -14.79 -11.14 -1.48
N GLY A 311 -15.69 -11.94 -2.07
CA GLY A 311 -16.13 -11.80 -3.46
C GLY A 311 -15.47 -12.81 -4.40
N GLU A 312 -15.80 -12.74 -5.69
CA GLU A 312 -15.18 -13.59 -6.71
C GLU A 312 -13.73 -13.13 -6.97
N ALA A 313 -12.82 -14.10 -7.12
CA ALA A 313 -11.42 -13.82 -7.44
C ALA A 313 -11.25 -13.67 -8.97
N HIS A 314 -10.64 -12.56 -9.38
CA HIS A 314 -10.33 -12.21 -10.76
C HIS A 314 -8.82 -12.04 -10.88
N LYS A 315 -8.21 -12.79 -11.80
CA LYS A 315 -6.75 -12.76 -11.93
C LYS A 315 -6.31 -11.52 -12.70
N LYS A 316 -5.14 -11.00 -12.33
CA LYS A 316 -4.45 -9.98 -13.12
C LYS A 316 -4.27 -10.49 -14.57
N GLY A 317 -4.64 -9.65 -15.53
CA GLY A 317 -4.64 -9.96 -16.96
C GLY A 317 -5.98 -10.46 -17.51
N GLU A 318 -6.95 -10.78 -16.66
CA GLU A 318 -8.32 -11.05 -17.09
C GLU A 318 -9.11 -9.74 -17.15
N LEU A 319 -9.94 -9.58 -18.19
CA LEU A 319 -10.81 -8.41 -18.34
C LEU A 319 -11.94 -8.51 -17.31
N PHE A 320 -11.97 -7.57 -16.38
CA PHE A 320 -13.00 -7.46 -15.36
C PHE A 320 -13.32 -6.00 -15.06
N HIS A 321 -14.60 -5.62 -15.15
CA HIS A 321 -15.08 -4.24 -14.98
C HIS A 321 -14.27 -3.24 -15.80
N ASN A 322 -13.95 -3.60 -17.06
CA ASN A 322 -13.15 -2.79 -17.98
C ASN A 322 -11.70 -2.51 -17.50
N GLY A 323 -11.14 -3.39 -16.66
CA GLY A 323 -9.76 -3.37 -16.20
C GLY A 323 -9.09 -4.74 -16.28
N TYR A 324 -7.77 -4.76 -16.15
CA TYR A 324 -6.95 -5.99 -16.17
C TYR A 324 -6.12 -6.17 -14.89
N GLY A 325 -6.43 -5.41 -13.84
CA GLY A 325 -5.66 -5.39 -12.61
C GLY A 325 -5.74 -6.69 -11.79
N GLY A 326 -6.83 -7.45 -11.97
CA GLY A 326 -7.27 -8.43 -10.99
C GLY A 326 -7.77 -7.74 -9.71
N ASN A 327 -8.21 -8.53 -8.73
CA ASN A 327 -8.52 -8.02 -7.39
C ASN A 327 -7.55 -8.56 -6.35
N THR A 328 -7.29 -7.72 -5.36
CA THR A 328 -6.59 -8.04 -4.12
C THR A 328 -7.53 -7.74 -2.94
N ASP A 329 -7.24 -8.30 -1.77
CA ASP A 329 -7.95 -8.01 -0.53
C ASP A 329 -6.96 -7.63 0.59
N ILE A 330 -7.47 -7.06 1.67
CA ILE A 330 -6.68 -6.64 2.83
C ILE A 330 -6.61 -7.81 3.82
N TYR A 331 -5.39 -8.24 4.13
CA TYR A 331 -5.10 -9.28 5.10
C TYR A 331 -4.46 -8.69 6.36
N ILE A 332 -4.71 -9.35 7.48
CA ILE A 332 -4.12 -9.02 8.78
C ILE A 332 -3.31 -10.22 9.23
N VAL A 333 -2.02 -10.01 9.49
CA VAL A 333 -1.15 -10.99 10.13
C VAL A 333 -0.86 -10.51 11.54
N VAL A 334 -1.08 -11.38 12.54
CA VAL A 334 -0.86 -11.07 13.95
C VAL A 334 0.20 -12.01 14.51
N GLN A 335 1.22 -11.42 15.14
CA GLN A 335 2.20 -12.14 15.93
C GLN A 335 1.55 -12.58 17.25
N THR A 336 1.36 -13.89 17.41
CA THR A 336 0.83 -14.55 18.62
C THR A 336 1.92 -14.90 19.61
#